data_AF-A0A2E4JVT6-F1
#
_entry.id   AF-A0A2E4JVT6-F1
#
_cell.length_a   1.000
_cell.length_b   1.000
_cell.length_c   1.000
_cell.angle_alpha   90.00
_cell.angle_beta   90.00
_cell.angle_gamma   90.00
#
_symmetry.space_group_name_H-M   'P 1'
#
loop_
_entity.id
_entity.type
_entity.pdbx_description
1 polymer ?
#
loop_
_entity_poly.entity_id
_entity_poly.type
_entity_poly.pdbx_seq_one_letter_code
_entity_poly.pdbx_strand_id
1 'polypeptide(L)'
;MRQVSSYKLCHWVNPSCIIPCNMERGVCLVQTTLPGDWLEPIAAEWATGFVRDKLASCVHRNLVTSVYHWDGSLESSDEWRIQLKTSINNKDKLVSEIQKRHPFDTPQILAWLAESTDEYASWVEGETPFVAMGLSDYLRPATKVPTTWWSSPNPMSLKPKPSTMTILILGEFLFGLGDAMLIAADIGNTPWTVLAQGIAIQVDLTVGQATFLVSALVLLLWIPIKEVPGLGTILNAMIIAVTIDLTVPLIPQSESYAISLLQVFIGILLIAIGSSMYLTANLGPGPRDGWMTGIQRVSGIPIGRVRISIEVSVLIIGIFLGGKFGIGTILFAIAIGPVVASCLAIAGRIGSQNRTNLNSQQ
;
A
#
# COMPACT_ATOMS: atom_id res chain seq x y z
N MET A 1 -67.50 -18.62 8.60
CA MET A 1 -66.42 -18.48 9.62
C MET A 1 -65.22 -19.27 9.14
N ARG A 2 -64.03 -18.70 9.38
CA ARG A 2 -62.70 -19.06 8.85
C ARG A 2 -62.26 -20.49 9.15
N GLN A 3 -61.45 -21.08 8.27
CA GLN A 3 -60.09 -21.48 8.65
C GLN A 3 -59.17 -21.59 7.42
N VAL A 4 -58.13 -20.76 7.45
CA VAL A 4 -57.05 -20.67 6.46
C VAL A 4 -56.06 -21.80 6.74
N SER A 5 -55.73 -22.60 5.74
CA SER A 5 -54.71 -23.64 5.83
C SER A 5 -53.31 -23.01 5.83
N SER A 6 -52.57 -23.34 6.87
CA SER A 6 -51.16 -23.07 7.13
C SER A 6 -50.23 -23.37 5.94
N TYR A 7 -49.44 -22.37 5.52
CA TYR A 7 -48.22 -22.59 4.75
C TYR A 7 -47.03 -22.48 5.71
N LYS A 8 -46.27 -23.57 5.87
CA LYS A 8 -45.01 -23.61 6.62
C LYS A 8 -43.91 -22.92 5.81
N LEU A 9 -43.51 -21.72 6.22
CA LEU A 9 -42.26 -21.08 5.78
C LEU A 9 -41.10 -21.64 6.62
N CYS A 10 -40.14 -22.30 5.96
CA CYS A 10 -38.84 -22.63 6.55
C CYS A 10 -37.95 -21.39 6.52
N HIS A 11 -37.80 -20.71 7.66
CA HIS A 11 -36.58 -20.02 8.04
C HIS A 11 -36.34 -20.32 9.52
N TRP A 12 -35.39 -21.21 9.80
CA TRP A 12 -34.97 -21.52 11.16
C TRP A 12 -33.81 -20.59 11.50
N VAL A 13 -34.05 -19.59 12.36
CA VAL A 13 -32.99 -18.79 12.99
C VAL A 13 -32.58 -19.54 14.26
N ASN A 14 -31.32 -19.93 14.36
CA ASN A 14 -30.78 -20.61 15.52
C ASN A 14 -30.79 -19.65 16.73
N PRO A 15 -31.58 -19.89 17.79
CA PRO A 15 -31.64 -19.01 18.96
C PRO A 15 -30.38 -19.08 19.84
N SER A 16 -29.46 -20.00 19.54
CA SER A 16 -28.28 -20.32 20.36
C SER A 16 -27.00 -19.62 19.92
N CYS A 17 -27.05 -18.74 18.92
CA CYS A 17 -25.89 -17.90 18.61
C CYS A 17 -25.80 -16.83 19.70
N ILE A 18 -24.90 -17.05 20.66
CA ILE A 18 -24.57 -16.07 21.70
C ILE A 18 -23.99 -14.85 20.98
N ILE A 19 -24.83 -13.85 20.76
CA ILE A 19 -24.48 -12.56 20.20
C ILE A 19 -23.49 -11.90 21.18
N PRO A 20 -22.23 -11.63 20.79
CA PRO A 20 -21.37 -10.82 21.64
C PRO A 20 -21.97 -9.41 21.74
N CYS A 21 -22.12 -8.97 22.99
CA CYS A 21 -22.61 -7.65 23.37
C CYS A 21 -21.71 -6.54 22.80
N ASN A 22 -22.11 -5.98 21.65
CA ASN A 22 -21.83 -4.58 21.28
C ASN A 22 -22.79 -4.13 20.17
N MET A 23 -24.09 -4.02 20.48
CA MET A 23 -25.16 -3.63 19.54
C MET A 23 -25.26 -2.11 19.29
N GLU A 24 -24.18 -1.35 19.42
CA GLU A 24 -24.17 0.07 19.02
C GLU A 24 -23.56 0.31 17.64
N ARG A 25 -22.89 -0.70 17.06
CA ARG A 25 -22.23 -0.61 15.75
C ARG A 25 -22.66 -1.75 14.86
N GLY A 26 -23.01 -1.45 13.61
CA GLY A 26 -23.45 -2.48 12.68
C GLY A 26 -23.84 -1.98 11.31
N VAL A 27 -23.68 -2.87 10.33
CA VAL A 27 -24.09 -2.63 8.95
C VAL A 27 -25.50 -3.18 8.76
N CYS A 28 -26.42 -2.31 8.34
CA CYS A 28 -27.73 -2.72 7.91
C CYS A 28 -27.76 -2.86 6.38
N LEU A 29 -28.21 -4.03 5.91
CA LEU A 29 -28.51 -4.25 4.51
C LEU A 29 -29.99 -3.98 4.29
N VAL A 30 -30.29 -3.04 3.38
CA VAL A 30 -31.65 -2.74 2.93
C VAL A 30 -31.79 -3.21 1.49
N GLN A 31 -32.78 -4.05 1.22
CA GLN A 31 -33.04 -4.61 -0.11
C GLN A 31 -34.41 -4.17 -0.61
N THR A 32 -34.48 -3.84 -1.90
CA THR A 32 -35.74 -3.61 -2.64
C THR A 32 -35.64 -4.17 -4.06
N THR A 33 -36.75 -4.17 -4.79
CA THR A 33 -36.81 -4.51 -6.21
C THR A 33 -37.31 -3.31 -7.03
N LEU A 34 -36.82 -3.16 -8.26
CA LEU A 34 -37.30 -2.14 -9.22
C LEU A 34 -37.81 -2.83 -10.49
N PRO A 35 -38.62 -2.15 -11.33
CA PRO A 35 -39.13 -2.70 -12.59
C PRO A 35 -38.00 -3.22 -13.49
N GLY A 36 -38.10 -4.47 -13.98
CA GLY A 36 -37.06 -5.07 -14.84
C GLY A 36 -37.01 -4.52 -16.26
N ASP A 37 -38.05 -3.81 -16.70
CA ASP A 37 -38.08 -3.10 -17.98
C ASP A 37 -37.22 -1.81 -17.98
N TRP A 38 -36.75 -1.37 -16.81
CA TRP A 38 -35.79 -0.27 -16.71
C TRP A 38 -34.46 -0.65 -17.33
N LEU A 39 -33.95 0.24 -18.20
CA LEU A 39 -32.58 0.16 -18.69
C LEU A 39 -31.60 0.28 -17.52
N GLU A 40 -30.48 -0.47 -17.57
CA GLU A 40 -29.47 -0.46 -16.50
C GLU A 40 -29.05 0.95 -16.06
N PRO A 41 -28.83 1.93 -16.97
CA PRO A 41 -28.47 3.29 -16.54
C PRO A 41 -29.52 3.99 -15.69
N ILE A 42 -30.81 3.69 -15.88
CA ILE A 42 -31.92 4.28 -15.12
C ILE A 42 -31.95 3.70 -13.72
N ALA A 43 -31.91 2.36 -13.62
CA ALA A 43 -31.82 1.67 -12.33
C ALA A 43 -30.53 2.04 -11.57
N ALA A 44 -29.43 2.24 -12.30
CA ALA A 44 -28.16 2.69 -11.76
C ALA A 44 -28.25 4.10 -11.19
N GLU A 45 -28.82 5.06 -11.92
CA GLU A 45 -28.95 6.45 -11.44
C GLU A 45 -29.84 6.53 -10.21
N TRP A 46 -30.98 5.83 -10.20
CA TRP A 46 -31.88 5.76 -9.05
C TRP A 46 -31.17 5.23 -7.80
N ALA A 47 -30.45 4.10 -7.93
CA ALA A 47 -29.71 3.49 -6.84
C ALA A 47 -28.53 4.34 -6.35
N THR A 48 -27.81 4.98 -7.29
CA THR A 48 -26.63 5.80 -6.99
C THR A 48 -27.03 7.10 -6.30
N GLY A 49 -28.26 7.60 -6.51
CA GLY A 49 -28.82 8.74 -5.80
C GLY A 49 -28.75 8.60 -4.27
N PHE A 50 -29.04 7.42 -3.73
CA PHE A 50 -28.96 7.18 -2.28
C PHE A 50 -27.53 7.24 -1.73
N VAL A 51 -26.54 6.85 -2.53
CA VAL A 51 -25.13 6.97 -2.16
C VAL A 51 -24.67 8.43 -2.24
N ARG A 52 -25.09 9.14 -3.30
CA ARG A 52 -24.82 10.58 -3.49
C ARG A 52 -25.40 11.43 -2.36
N ASP A 53 -26.60 11.09 -1.90
CA ASP A 53 -27.30 11.75 -0.79
C ASP A 53 -26.80 11.31 0.59
N LYS A 54 -25.78 10.43 0.65
CA LYS A 54 -25.20 9.89 1.90
C LYS A 54 -26.23 9.14 2.77
N LEU A 55 -27.24 8.54 2.15
CA LEU A 55 -28.23 7.68 2.82
C LEU A 55 -27.76 6.22 2.85
N ALA A 56 -26.93 5.82 1.90
CA ALA A 56 -26.25 4.54 1.85
C ALA A 56 -24.76 4.73 1.53
N SER A 57 -23.91 3.85 2.03
CA SER A 57 -22.46 3.89 1.78
C SER A 57 -22.09 3.09 0.53
N CYS A 58 -22.87 2.04 0.22
CA CYS A 58 -22.66 1.18 -0.96
C CYS A 58 -24.00 0.62 -1.47
N VAL A 59 -24.07 0.31 -2.77
CA VAL A 59 -25.23 -0.34 -3.40
C VAL A 59 -24.81 -1.44 -4.38
N HIS A 60 -25.48 -2.59 -4.34
CA HIS A 60 -25.39 -3.63 -5.37
C HIS A 60 -26.68 -3.67 -6.19
N ARG A 61 -26.57 -4.09 -7.45
CA ARG A 61 -27.68 -4.22 -8.39
C ARG A 61 -27.53 -5.53 -9.17
N ASN A 62 -28.58 -6.32 -9.26
CA ASN A 62 -28.60 -7.55 -10.07
C ASN A 62 -29.96 -7.67 -10.76
N LEU A 63 -29.97 -8.13 -12.02
CA LEU A 63 -31.22 -8.57 -12.64
C LEU A 63 -31.63 -9.91 -12.03
N VAL A 64 -32.89 -10.03 -11.65
CA VAL A 64 -33.50 -11.24 -11.07
C VAL A 64 -34.87 -11.45 -11.70
N THR A 65 -35.41 -12.67 -11.57
CA THR A 65 -36.79 -12.96 -11.92
C THR A 65 -37.57 -13.20 -10.63
N SER A 66 -38.63 -12.44 -10.42
CA SER A 66 -39.55 -12.56 -9.30
C SER A 66 -40.79 -13.35 -9.72
N VAL A 67 -41.26 -14.23 -8.83
CA VAL A 67 -42.46 -15.04 -9.05
C VAL A 67 -43.40 -14.82 -7.86
N TYR A 68 -44.64 -14.42 -8.12
CA TYR A 68 -45.61 -14.04 -7.09
C TYR A 68 -47.04 -14.26 -7.57
N HIS A 69 -48.01 -14.21 -6.65
CA HIS A 69 -49.42 -14.19 -7.00
C HIS A 69 -49.94 -12.76 -7.11
N TRP A 70 -50.69 -12.47 -8.18
CA TRP A 70 -51.37 -11.19 -8.38
C TRP A 70 -52.72 -11.44 -9.04
N ASP A 71 -53.78 -10.79 -8.55
CA ASP A 71 -55.16 -10.97 -9.04
C ASP A 71 -55.63 -12.44 -9.23
N GLY A 72 -55.13 -13.33 -8.38
CA GLY A 72 -55.46 -14.77 -8.43
C GLY A 72 -54.66 -15.58 -9.48
N SER A 73 -53.86 -14.96 -10.33
CA SER A 73 -52.91 -15.65 -11.22
C SER A 73 -51.51 -15.76 -10.58
N LEU A 74 -50.71 -16.71 -11.07
CA LEU A 74 -49.28 -16.79 -10.80
C LEU A 74 -48.55 -15.96 -11.86
N GLU A 75 -47.84 -14.94 -11.44
CA GLU A 75 -47.07 -14.03 -12.29
C GLU A 75 -45.57 -14.28 -12.15
N SER A 76 -44.84 -14.01 -13.23
CA SER A 76 -43.38 -14.02 -13.26
C SER A 76 -42.89 -12.82 -14.05
N SER A 77 -42.03 -12.01 -13.44
CA SER A 77 -41.50 -10.78 -14.04
C SER A 77 -40.03 -10.61 -13.72
N ASP A 78 -39.29 -9.99 -14.64
CA ASP A 78 -37.94 -9.56 -14.37
C ASP A 78 -37.97 -8.30 -13.50
N GLU A 79 -37.04 -8.23 -12.56
CA GLU A 79 -36.86 -7.11 -11.63
C GLU A 79 -35.37 -6.84 -11.39
N TRP A 80 -35.04 -5.60 -11.09
CA TRP A 80 -33.72 -5.27 -10.56
C TRP A 80 -33.73 -5.41 -9.04
N ARG A 81 -32.97 -6.37 -8.49
CA ARG A 81 -32.71 -6.46 -7.06
C ARG A 81 -31.65 -5.43 -6.66
N ILE A 82 -32.04 -4.49 -5.80
CA ILE A 82 -31.17 -3.45 -5.26
C ILE A 82 -30.87 -3.77 -3.81
N GLN A 83 -29.59 -3.75 -3.43
CA GLN A 83 -29.16 -4.01 -2.06
C GLN A 83 -28.19 -2.93 -1.57
N LEU A 84 -28.70 -2.05 -0.71
CA LEU A 84 -28.01 -0.92 -0.12
C LEU A 84 -27.41 -1.30 1.25
N LYS A 85 -26.25 -0.74 1.57
CA LYS A 85 -25.56 -0.91 2.85
C LYS A 85 -25.50 0.44 3.54
N THR A 86 -25.98 0.50 4.78
CA THR A 86 -26.02 1.75 5.55
C THR A 86 -25.81 1.46 7.04
N SER A 87 -25.60 2.49 7.84
CA SER A 87 -25.50 2.36 9.29
C SER A 87 -26.86 2.14 9.93
N ILE A 88 -26.89 1.56 11.12
CA ILE A 88 -28.13 1.37 11.91
C ILE A 88 -28.87 2.70 12.07
N ASN A 89 -28.14 3.78 12.37
CA ASN A 89 -28.69 5.12 12.59
C ASN A 89 -29.32 5.75 11.35
N ASN A 90 -28.90 5.34 10.14
CA ASN A 90 -29.38 5.93 8.89
C ASN A 90 -30.40 5.03 8.17
N LYS A 91 -30.58 3.79 8.63
CA LYS A 91 -31.51 2.80 8.06
C LYS A 91 -32.93 3.36 7.92
N ASP A 92 -33.51 3.94 8.97
CA ASP A 92 -34.91 4.40 8.92
C ASP A 92 -35.11 5.58 7.96
N LYS A 93 -34.10 6.47 7.86
CA LYS A 93 -34.08 7.56 6.87
C LYS A 93 -33.97 7.02 5.46
N LEU A 94 -33.08 6.06 5.23
CA LEU A 94 -32.93 5.39 3.93
C LEU A 94 -34.23 4.72 3.50
N VAL A 95 -34.86 3.94 4.38
CA VAL A 95 -36.15 3.27 4.08
C VAL A 95 -37.24 4.29 3.73
N SER A 96 -37.34 5.38 4.49
CA SER A 96 -38.31 6.44 4.24
C SER A 96 -38.09 7.10 2.87
N GLU A 97 -36.83 7.34 2.48
CA GLU A 97 -36.50 7.93 1.18
C GLU A 97 -36.70 6.94 0.02
N ILE A 98 -36.42 5.65 0.23
CA ILE A 98 -36.74 4.60 -0.75
C ILE A 98 -38.25 4.61 -1.01
N GLN A 99 -39.08 4.60 0.03
CA GLN A 99 -40.54 4.62 -0.12
C GLN A 99 -41.04 5.83 -0.93
N LYS A 100 -40.48 7.01 -0.70
CA LYS A 100 -40.87 8.23 -1.44
C LYS A 100 -40.49 8.22 -2.91
N ARG A 101 -39.34 7.61 -3.25
CA ARG A 101 -38.79 7.61 -4.61
C ARG A 101 -39.14 6.35 -5.41
N HIS A 102 -39.84 5.39 -4.79
CA HIS A 102 -40.09 4.09 -5.40
C HIS A 102 -41.12 4.20 -6.54
N PRO A 103 -40.91 3.51 -7.69
CA PRO A 103 -41.90 3.44 -8.76
C PRO A 103 -43.12 2.56 -8.46
N PHE A 104 -43.12 1.81 -7.35
CA PHE A 104 -44.22 0.90 -6.99
C PHE A 104 -45.00 1.48 -5.82
N ASP A 105 -46.32 1.33 -5.85
CA ASP A 105 -47.20 1.79 -4.77
C ASP A 105 -46.96 1.03 -3.47
N THR A 106 -46.61 -0.26 -3.56
CA THR A 106 -46.27 -1.12 -2.41
C THR A 106 -44.94 -1.82 -2.67
N PRO A 107 -43.81 -1.14 -2.43
CA PRO A 107 -42.50 -1.73 -2.68
C PRO A 107 -42.13 -2.79 -1.65
N GLN A 108 -41.47 -3.85 -2.09
CA GLN A 108 -40.79 -4.77 -1.18
C GLN A 108 -39.57 -4.05 -0.58
N ILE A 109 -39.58 -3.72 0.72
CA ILE A 109 -38.40 -3.18 1.40
C ILE A 109 -38.09 -4.08 2.59
N LEU A 110 -36.97 -4.80 2.50
CA LEU A 110 -36.48 -5.71 3.54
C LEU A 110 -35.21 -5.14 4.16
N ALA A 111 -35.07 -5.22 5.48
CA ALA A 111 -33.87 -4.77 6.17
C ALA A 111 -33.42 -5.80 7.21
N TRP A 112 -32.12 -6.10 7.23
CA TRP A 112 -31.51 -6.96 8.25
C TRP A 112 -30.15 -6.42 8.67
N LEU A 113 -29.74 -6.78 9.89
CA LEU A 113 -28.40 -6.52 10.39
C LEU A 113 -27.46 -7.61 9.88
N ALA A 114 -26.26 -7.22 9.47
CA ALA A 114 -25.20 -8.15 9.15
C ALA A 114 -23.98 -7.90 10.03
N GLU A 115 -23.32 -9.01 10.39
CA GLU A 115 -21.97 -8.97 10.92
C GLU A 115 -21.00 -8.52 9.82
N SER A 116 -20.01 -7.71 10.20
CA SER A 116 -18.97 -7.26 9.29
C SER A 116 -17.67 -7.05 10.04
N THR A 117 -16.55 -6.97 9.32
CA THR A 117 -15.27 -6.55 9.89
C THR A 117 -15.38 -5.12 10.42
N ASP A 118 -14.77 -4.83 11.57
CA ASP A 118 -14.81 -3.51 12.21
C ASP A 118 -14.43 -2.36 11.26
N GLU A 119 -13.37 -2.55 10.45
CA GLU A 119 -12.90 -1.55 9.48
C GLU A 119 -14.00 -1.17 8.46
N TYR A 120 -14.78 -2.15 8.02
CA TYR A 120 -15.88 -1.95 7.07
C TYR A 120 -17.09 -1.31 7.75
N ALA A 121 -17.44 -1.74 8.97
CA ALA A 121 -18.51 -1.12 9.75
C ALA A 121 -18.23 0.37 9.99
N SER A 122 -17.01 0.72 10.43
CA SER A 122 -16.60 2.12 10.64
C SER A 122 -16.71 2.96 9.36
N TRP A 123 -16.27 2.41 8.22
CA TRP A 123 -16.43 3.08 6.92
C TRP A 123 -17.91 3.32 6.57
N VAL A 124 -18.79 2.34 6.82
CA VAL A 124 -20.24 2.47 6.58
C VAL A 124 -20.86 3.52 7.50
N GLU A 125 -20.42 3.59 8.76
CA GLU A 125 -20.92 4.55 9.76
C GLU A 125 -20.44 5.98 9.51
N GLY A 126 -19.49 6.17 8.59
CA GLY A 126 -18.91 7.48 8.32
C GLY A 126 -17.93 7.94 9.42
N GLU A 127 -17.58 7.04 10.34
CA GLU A 127 -16.49 7.24 11.27
C GLU A 127 -15.18 7.12 10.49
N THR A 128 -14.29 8.10 10.59
CA THR A 128 -12.87 7.83 10.33
C THR A 128 -12.50 6.69 11.28
N PRO A 129 -12.04 5.52 10.79
CA PRO A 129 -11.82 4.38 11.66
C PRO A 129 -10.92 4.80 12.82
N PHE A 130 -11.49 4.89 14.02
CA PHE A 130 -10.71 5.08 15.24
C PHE A 130 -10.14 3.71 15.55
N VAL A 131 -9.06 3.37 14.86
CA VAL A 131 -8.21 2.26 15.26
C VAL A 131 -7.53 2.72 16.54
N ALA A 132 -8.02 2.24 17.68
CA ALA A 132 -7.20 2.21 18.89
C ALA A 132 -5.95 1.39 18.53
N MET A 133 -4.85 2.08 18.20
CA MET A 133 -3.64 1.47 17.66
C MET A 133 -3.10 0.44 18.64
N GLY A 134 -3.29 -0.85 18.32
CA GLY A 134 -2.54 -1.91 18.96
C GLY A 134 -1.07 -1.85 18.54
N LEU A 135 -0.17 -2.39 19.38
CA LEU A 135 1.25 -2.53 19.05
C LEU A 135 1.47 -3.33 17.75
N SER A 136 0.56 -4.24 17.42
CA SER A 136 0.56 -5.01 16.16
C SER A 136 0.19 -4.15 14.94
N ASP A 137 -0.75 -3.20 15.10
CA ASP A 137 -1.05 -2.22 14.05
C ASP A 137 0.15 -1.30 13.84
N TYR A 138 0.91 -0.99 14.91
CA TYR A 138 2.17 -0.24 14.80
C TYR A 138 3.22 -0.93 13.92
N LEU A 139 3.24 -2.25 13.88
CA LEU A 139 4.26 -3.05 13.19
C LEU A 139 3.79 -3.62 11.83
N ARG A 140 2.58 -3.31 11.37
CA ARG A 140 2.12 -3.73 10.02
C ARG A 140 3.05 -3.15 8.93
N PRO A 141 3.72 -3.99 8.13
CA PRO A 141 4.61 -3.51 7.07
C PRO A 141 3.84 -2.77 5.98
N ALA A 142 4.41 -1.70 5.44
CA ALA A 142 3.78 -0.94 4.35
C ALA A 142 3.78 -1.76 3.05
N THR A 143 2.62 -1.87 2.40
CA THR A 143 2.48 -2.53 1.09
C THR A 143 2.73 -1.58 -0.09
N LYS A 144 2.69 -0.27 0.16
CA LYS A 144 2.94 0.80 -0.81
C LYS A 144 3.76 1.91 -0.14
N VAL A 145 4.53 2.66 -0.93
CA VAL A 145 5.23 3.85 -0.43
C VAL A 145 4.17 4.89 -0.02
N PRO A 146 4.14 5.34 1.25
CA PRO A 146 3.13 6.30 1.70
C PRO A 146 3.46 7.71 1.23
N THR A 147 2.42 8.51 1.03
CA THR A 147 2.55 9.96 0.81
C THR A 147 2.58 10.69 2.14
N THR A 148 3.58 11.53 2.35
CA THR A 148 3.83 12.27 3.59
C THR A 148 3.71 13.78 3.35
N TRP A 149 3.69 14.59 4.41
CA TRP A 149 3.64 16.06 4.27
C TRP A 149 4.89 16.65 3.58
N TRP A 150 6.00 15.91 3.54
CA TRP A 150 7.22 16.26 2.81
C TRP A 150 7.31 15.62 1.42
N SER A 151 6.40 14.73 1.01
CA SER A 151 6.42 14.19 -0.35
C SER A 151 6.25 15.29 -1.40
N SER A 152 7.07 15.28 -2.45
CA SER A 152 6.86 16.13 -3.61
C SER A 152 5.59 15.70 -4.35
N PRO A 153 4.72 16.64 -4.77
CA PRO A 153 3.54 16.31 -5.60
C PRO A 153 3.94 15.88 -7.01
N ASN A 154 5.09 16.33 -7.51
CA ASN A 154 5.61 15.97 -8.83
C ASN A 154 6.98 15.27 -8.69
N PRO A 155 7.12 14.02 -9.16
CA PRO A 155 8.39 13.29 -9.19
C PRO A 155 9.52 14.00 -9.95
N MET A 156 9.17 14.78 -10.97
CA MET A 156 10.13 15.48 -11.84
C MET A 156 10.35 16.94 -11.43
N SER A 157 10.02 17.31 -10.18
CA SER A 157 10.21 18.68 -9.70
C SER A 157 11.70 19.01 -9.55
N LEU A 158 12.16 20.04 -10.28
CA LEU A 158 13.52 20.58 -10.18
C LEU A 158 13.71 21.55 -9.00
N LYS A 159 12.61 22.01 -8.39
CA LYS A 159 12.59 22.92 -7.23
C LYS A 159 11.63 22.39 -6.17
N PRO A 160 11.98 21.30 -5.47
CA PRO A 160 11.13 20.75 -4.41
C PRO A 160 11.10 21.66 -3.18
N LYS A 161 10.19 21.36 -2.25
CA LYS A 161 10.15 22.07 -0.96
C LYS A 161 11.46 21.84 -0.20
N PRO A 162 11.95 22.81 0.60
CA PRO A 162 13.14 22.62 1.42
C PRO A 162 13.07 21.39 2.33
N SER A 163 11.90 21.13 2.92
CA SER A 163 11.69 19.93 3.76
C SER A 163 11.87 18.63 2.98
N THR A 164 11.33 18.53 1.77
CA THR A 164 11.51 17.37 0.88
C THR A 164 12.99 17.16 0.58
N MET A 165 13.71 18.25 0.26
CA MET A 165 15.14 18.19 -0.05
C MET A 165 15.96 17.73 1.16
N THR A 166 15.69 18.29 2.35
CA THR A 166 16.39 17.89 3.58
C THR A 166 16.15 16.42 3.91
N ILE A 167 14.91 15.93 3.79
CA ILE A 167 14.58 14.52 4.04
C ILE A 167 15.26 13.61 3.02
N LEU A 168 15.29 14.01 1.73
CA LEU A 168 16.00 13.27 0.69
C LEU A 168 17.50 13.18 1.04
N ILE A 169 18.18 14.31 1.24
CA ILE A 169 19.63 14.36 1.51
C ILE A 169 19.98 13.56 2.77
N LEU A 170 19.20 13.73 3.85
CA LEU A 170 19.42 12.99 5.09
C LEU A 170 19.17 11.48 4.90
N GLY A 171 18.16 11.12 4.12
CA GLY A 171 17.87 9.73 3.77
C GLY A 171 19.01 9.07 2.98
N GLU A 172 19.52 9.76 1.95
CA GLU A 172 20.65 9.28 1.15
C GLU A 172 21.96 9.20 1.94
N PHE A 173 22.19 10.15 2.86
CA PHE A 173 23.32 10.10 3.77
C PHE A 173 23.23 8.90 4.72
N LEU A 174 22.08 8.66 5.35
CA LEU A 174 21.88 7.50 6.22
C LEU A 174 22.01 6.18 5.45
N PHE A 175 21.55 6.17 4.18
CA PHE A 175 21.72 5.04 3.29
C PHE A 175 23.21 4.74 3.06
N GLY A 176 23.99 5.73 2.63
CA GLY A 176 25.42 5.59 2.39
C GLY A 176 26.21 5.22 3.65
N LEU A 177 25.86 5.79 4.80
CA LEU A 177 26.44 5.44 6.09
C LEU A 177 26.18 3.97 6.45
N GLY A 178 24.95 3.49 6.24
CA GLY A 178 24.60 2.10 6.47
C GLY A 178 25.36 1.15 5.55
N ASP A 179 25.55 1.51 4.28
CA ASP A 179 26.36 0.72 3.34
C ASP A 179 27.85 0.71 3.73
N ALA A 180 28.38 1.85 4.18
CA ALA A 180 29.74 1.93 4.72
C ALA A 180 29.94 1.03 5.95
N MET A 181 28.95 0.90 6.83
CA MET A 181 29.01 -0.04 7.96
C MET A 181 29.05 -1.50 7.50
N LEU A 182 28.35 -1.88 6.41
CA LEU A 182 28.45 -3.23 5.86
C LEU A 182 29.85 -3.49 5.28
N ILE A 183 30.41 -2.50 4.57
CA ILE A 183 31.77 -2.59 4.02
C ILE A 183 32.79 -2.76 5.15
N ALA A 184 32.69 -1.96 6.22
CA ALA A 184 33.60 -2.03 7.36
C ALA A 184 33.46 -3.33 8.19
N ALA A 185 32.28 -3.97 8.16
CA ALA A 185 32.05 -5.25 8.83
C ALA A 185 32.83 -6.40 8.20
N ASP A 186 33.20 -6.29 6.93
CA ASP A 186 34.09 -7.21 6.21
C ASP A 186 33.63 -8.69 6.17
N ILE A 187 32.33 -8.94 6.39
CA ILE A 187 31.69 -10.27 6.37
C ILE A 187 30.62 -10.41 5.28
N GLY A 188 30.56 -9.45 4.36
CA GLY A 188 29.66 -9.43 3.19
C GLY A 188 28.97 -8.09 3.00
N ASN A 189 28.70 -7.74 1.74
CA ASN A 189 28.11 -6.45 1.34
C ASN A 189 26.72 -6.60 0.71
N THR A 190 26.03 -5.48 0.43
CA THR A 190 24.79 -5.52 -0.37
C THR A 190 25.06 -5.99 -1.80
N PRO A 191 24.11 -6.61 -2.52
CA PRO A 191 24.34 -7.14 -3.87
C PRO A 191 24.97 -6.15 -4.85
N TRP A 192 24.54 -4.89 -4.81
CA TRP A 192 25.07 -3.82 -5.65
C TRP A 192 26.45 -3.35 -5.21
N THR A 193 26.71 -3.31 -3.91
CA THR A 193 28.02 -2.97 -3.34
C THR A 193 29.03 -4.10 -3.55
N VAL A 194 28.60 -5.36 -3.61
CA VAL A 194 29.45 -6.49 -4.06
C VAL A 194 29.90 -6.26 -5.51
N LEU A 195 29.00 -5.84 -6.40
CA LEU A 195 29.37 -5.47 -7.77
C LEU A 195 30.32 -4.26 -7.81
N ALA A 196 29.98 -3.18 -7.10
CA ALA A 196 30.80 -1.98 -7.06
C ALA A 196 32.21 -2.27 -6.49
N GLN A 197 32.30 -3.03 -5.40
CA GLN A 197 33.57 -3.45 -4.82
C GLN A 197 34.38 -4.34 -5.77
N GLY A 198 33.73 -5.27 -6.48
CA GLY A 198 34.40 -6.08 -7.50
C GLY A 198 34.99 -5.20 -8.61
N ILE A 199 34.24 -4.23 -9.12
CA ILE A 199 34.72 -3.26 -10.13
C ILE A 199 35.86 -2.40 -9.56
N ALA A 200 35.74 -1.95 -8.31
CA ALA A 200 36.74 -1.15 -7.63
C ALA A 200 38.12 -1.84 -7.61
N ILE A 201 38.13 -3.15 -7.34
CA ILE A 201 39.36 -3.97 -7.33
C ILE A 201 40.00 -4.06 -8.72
N GLN A 202 39.20 -4.19 -9.79
CA GLN A 202 39.72 -4.36 -11.15
C GLN A 202 40.25 -3.06 -11.78
N VAL A 203 39.71 -1.91 -11.36
CA VAL A 203 39.97 -0.60 -11.99
C VAL A 203 40.77 0.33 -11.06
N ASP A 204 41.16 -0.13 -9.87
CA ASP A 204 41.86 0.64 -8.83
C ASP A 204 41.11 1.94 -8.44
N LEU A 205 39.81 1.79 -8.18
CA LEU A 205 38.92 2.87 -7.73
C LEU A 205 38.54 2.68 -6.25
N THR A 206 38.08 3.74 -5.60
CA THR A 206 37.41 3.60 -4.31
C THR A 206 36.03 2.93 -4.49
N VAL A 207 35.49 2.34 -3.41
CA VAL A 207 34.16 1.70 -3.46
C VAL A 207 33.07 2.73 -3.76
N GLY A 208 33.17 3.97 -3.25
CA GLY A 208 32.24 5.04 -3.57
C GLY A 208 32.32 5.47 -5.03
N GLN A 209 33.52 5.66 -5.60
CA GLN A 209 33.70 5.94 -7.02
C GLN A 209 33.12 4.84 -7.91
N ALA A 210 33.37 3.57 -7.57
CA ALA A 210 32.79 2.45 -8.30
C ALA A 210 31.26 2.40 -8.18
N THR A 211 30.70 2.76 -7.01
CA THR A 211 29.25 2.87 -6.79
C THR A 211 28.63 3.97 -7.63
N PHE A 212 29.30 5.12 -7.75
CA PHE A 212 28.90 6.20 -8.65
C PHE A 212 28.95 5.76 -10.12
N LEU A 213 30.01 5.06 -10.52
CA LEU A 213 30.17 4.54 -11.88
C LEU A 213 29.09 3.51 -12.22
N VAL A 214 28.81 2.56 -11.33
CA VAL A 214 27.71 1.59 -11.51
C VAL A 214 26.38 2.32 -11.62
N SER A 215 26.13 3.32 -10.78
CA SER A 215 24.92 4.14 -10.85
C SER A 215 24.79 4.85 -12.21
N ALA A 216 25.87 5.46 -12.71
CA ALA A 216 25.89 6.11 -14.01
C ALA A 216 25.63 5.11 -15.16
N LEU A 217 26.24 3.92 -15.11
CA LEU A 217 25.99 2.86 -16.09
C LEU A 217 24.53 2.40 -16.08
N VAL A 218 23.95 2.20 -14.90
CA VAL A 218 22.53 1.84 -14.77
C VAL A 218 21.63 2.93 -15.36
N LEU A 219 21.95 4.21 -15.14
CA LEU A 219 21.21 5.31 -15.77
C LEU A 219 21.36 5.35 -17.29
N LEU A 220 22.50 4.94 -17.85
CA LEU A 220 22.64 4.78 -19.31
C LEU A 220 21.77 3.64 -19.83
N LEU A 221 21.65 2.55 -19.07
CA LEU A 221 20.76 1.44 -19.43
C LEU A 221 19.28 1.85 -19.47
N TRP A 222 18.88 2.92 -18.78
CA TRP A 222 17.51 3.44 -18.84
C TRP A 222 17.15 4.06 -20.21
N ILE A 223 18.14 4.43 -21.04
CA ILE A 223 17.90 5.08 -22.34
C ILE A 223 17.00 4.23 -23.26
N PRO A 224 17.27 2.92 -23.48
CA PRO A 224 16.36 2.02 -24.18
C PRO A 224 14.94 1.96 -23.60
N ILE A 225 14.82 2.04 -22.28
CA ILE A 225 13.55 1.91 -21.56
C ILE A 225 12.76 3.23 -21.57
N LYS A 226 13.40 4.36 -21.90
CA LYS A 226 12.82 5.72 -21.85
C LYS A 226 12.33 6.06 -20.44
N GLU A 227 13.10 5.71 -19.41
CA GLU A 227 12.88 6.26 -18.07
C GLU A 227 13.65 7.57 -17.90
N VAL A 228 12.99 8.59 -17.35
CA VAL A 228 13.57 9.92 -17.18
C VAL A 228 14.10 10.05 -15.75
N PRO A 229 15.40 10.33 -15.53
CA PRO A 229 15.95 10.50 -14.19
C PRO A 229 15.41 11.78 -13.54
N GLY A 230 14.92 11.65 -12.31
CA GLY A 230 14.52 12.79 -11.49
C GLY A 230 15.70 13.42 -10.76
N LEU A 231 15.46 14.53 -10.07
CA LEU A 231 16.47 15.18 -9.23
C LEU A 231 16.96 14.23 -8.11
N GLY A 232 16.03 13.47 -7.53
CA GLY A 232 16.33 12.45 -6.52
C GLY A 232 17.23 11.34 -7.05
N THR A 233 17.06 10.92 -8.31
CA THR A 233 17.89 9.90 -8.95
C THR A 233 19.36 10.30 -9.02
N ILE A 234 19.64 11.56 -9.41
CA ILE A 234 21.00 12.09 -9.51
C ILE A 234 21.61 12.27 -8.12
N LEU A 235 20.84 12.83 -7.19
CA LEU A 235 21.29 13.04 -5.81
C LEU A 235 21.55 11.73 -5.08
N ASN A 236 20.73 10.70 -5.30
CA ASN A 236 20.94 9.35 -4.77
C ASN A 236 22.30 8.79 -5.18
N ALA A 237 22.59 8.78 -6.49
CA ALA A 237 23.86 8.30 -7.03
C ALA A 237 25.07 9.05 -6.45
N MET A 238 24.96 10.37 -6.32
CA MET A 238 26.06 11.24 -5.86
C MET A 238 26.27 11.18 -4.34
N ILE A 239 25.20 11.36 -3.56
CA ILE A 239 25.28 11.46 -2.09
C ILE A 239 25.69 10.11 -1.49
N ILE A 240 25.11 8.99 -1.95
CA ILE A 240 25.49 7.67 -1.44
C ILE A 240 26.98 7.41 -1.70
N ALA A 241 27.44 7.62 -2.94
CA ALA A 241 28.83 7.40 -3.31
C ALA A 241 29.81 8.24 -2.47
N VAL A 242 29.54 9.55 -2.35
CA VAL A 242 30.36 10.46 -1.53
C VAL A 242 30.32 10.05 -0.06
N THR A 243 29.16 9.67 0.46
CA THR A 243 29.03 9.26 1.87
C THR A 243 29.84 7.99 2.13
N ILE A 244 29.81 7.00 1.24
CA ILE A 244 30.61 5.78 1.37
C ILE A 244 32.10 6.13 1.45
N ASP A 245 32.61 6.92 0.51
CA ASP A 245 34.04 7.27 0.47
C ASP A 245 34.49 8.08 1.69
N LEU A 246 33.62 8.94 2.23
CA LEU A 246 33.92 9.73 3.43
C LEU A 246 33.84 8.91 4.71
N THR A 247 32.93 7.94 4.79
CA THR A 247 32.60 7.27 6.06
C THR A 247 33.32 5.94 6.24
N VAL A 248 33.59 5.18 5.17
CA VAL A 248 34.33 3.91 5.27
C VAL A 248 35.69 4.08 5.99
N PRO A 249 36.51 5.11 5.70
CA PRO A 249 37.78 5.29 6.41
C PRO A 249 37.64 5.67 7.88
N LEU A 250 36.48 6.20 8.29
CA LEU A 250 36.22 6.65 9.67
C LEU A 250 35.69 5.54 10.56
N ILE A 251 35.12 4.47 9.98
CA ILE A 251 34.54 3.37 10.72
C ILE A 251 35.66 2.37 11.06
N PRO A 252 35.90 2.07 12.36
CA PRO A 252 36.90 1.08 12.75
C PRO A 252 36.61 -0.29 12.13
N GLN A 253 37.66 -0.93 11.61
CA GLN A 253 37.56 -2.32 11.17
C GLN A 253 37.23 -3.22 12.37
N SER A 254 36.33 -4.17 12.14
CA SER A 254 35.88 -5.08 13.20
C SER A 254 36.98 -6.03 13.64
N GLU A 255 37.41 -5.94 14.90
CA GLU A 255 38.40 -6.84 15.51
C GLU A 255 37.82 -8.22 15.87
N SER A 256 36.48 -8.30 16.01
CA SER A 256 35.76 -9.50 16.41
C SER A 256 34.57 -9.75 15.52
N TYR A 257 34.30 -11.03 15.22
CA TYR A 257 33.16 -11.47 14.44
C TYR A 257 31.81 -10.98 15.03
N ALA A 258 31.72 -10.83 16.36
CA ALA A 258 30.53 -10.29 17.00
C ALA A 258 30.29 -8.81 16.67
N ILE A 259 31.37 -8.02 16.55
CA ILE A 259 31.30 -6.60 16.18
C ILE A 259 30.90 -6.49 14.70
N SER A 260 31.47 -7.33 13.82
CA SER A 260 31.07 -7.39 12.40
C SER A 260 29.57 -7.68 12.26
N LEU A 261 29.05 -8.65 13.02
CA LEU A 261 27.62 -8.98 12.97
C LEU A 261 26.74 -7.83 13.45
N LEU A 262 27.14 -7.15 14.53
CA LEU A 262 26.45 -5.97 15.03
C LEU A 262 26.46 -4.83 14.01
N GLN A 263 27.60 -4.57 13.36
CA GLN A 263 27.72 -3.58 12.30
C GLN A 263 26.80 -3.89 11.12
N VAL A 264 26.68 -5.16 10.71
CA VAL A 264 25.73 -5.58 9.67
C VAL A 264 24.29 -5.27 10.08
N PHE A 265 23.88 -5.59 11.31
CA PHE A 265 22.52 -5.29 11.79
C PHE A 265 22.23 -3.79 11.83
N ILE A 266 23.16 -2.99 12.35
CA ILE A 266 23.03 -1.52 12.39
C ILE A 266 22.97 -0.97 10.96
N GLY A 267 23.83 -1.46 10.07
CA GLY A 267 23.86 -1.04 8.68
C GLY A 267 22.56 -1.36 7.94
N ILE A 268 22.00 -2.57 8.11
CA ILE A 268 20.67 -2.93 7.55
C ILE A 268 19.60 -1.95 8.04
N LEU A 269 19.61 -1.61 9.32
CA LEU A 269 18.64 -0.68 9.90
C LEU A 269 18.80 0.74 9.33
N LEU A 270 20.04 1.25 9.23
CA LEU A 270 20.34 2.57 8.66
C LEU A 270 19.94 2.64 7.19
N ILE A 271 20.28 1.62 6.41
CA ILE A 271 19.86 1.48 5.01
C ILE A 271 18.34 1.50 4.91
N ALA A 272 17.62 0.80 5.79
CA ALA A 272 16.17 0.76 5.75
C ALA A 272 15.51 2.10 6.11
N ILE A 273 16.03 2.80 7.13
CA ILE A 273 15.60 4.15 7.51
C ILE A 273 15.86 5.12 6.36
N GLY A 274 17.09 5.16 5.84
CA GLY A 274 17.47 5.99 4.70
C GLY A 274 16.60 5.70 3.48
N SER A 275 16.31 4.41 3.23
CA SER A 275 15.43 3.97 2.15
C SER A 275 14.02 4.52 2.28
N SER A 276 13.44 4.46 3.47
CA SER A 276 12.10 5.01 3.72
C SER A 276 12.04 6.53 3.52
N MET A 277 13.09 7.24 3.89
CA MET A 277 13.17 8.70 3.77
C MET A 277 13.28 9.15 2.32
N TYR A 278 14.19 8.54 1.53
CA TYR A 278 14.33 8.92 0.11
C TYR A 278 13.10 8.53 -0.70
N LEU A 279 12.55 7.32 -0.49
CA LEU A 279 11.39 6.84 -1.25
C LEU A 279 10.16 7.72 -1.00
N THR A 280 9.94 8.15 0.24
CA THR A 280 8.80 9.03 0.59
C THR A 280 8.98 10.47 0.11
N ALA A 281 10.19 10.91 -0.28
CA ALA A 281 10.41 12.24 -0.84
C ALA A 281 9.77 12.41 -2.24
N ASN A 282 9.56 11.31 -2.97
CA ASN A 282 8.93 11.28 -4.30
C ASN A 282 9.60 12.23 -5.32
N LEU A 283 10.93 12.16 -5.49
CA LEU A 283 11.70 12.99 -6.43
C LEU A 283 12.38 12.17 -7.55
N GLY A 284 11.79 11.03 -7.87
CA GLY A 284 12.35 10.04 -8.80
C GLY A 284 13.02 8.88 -8.06
N PRO A 285 12.95 7.66 -8.60
CA PRO A 285 13.55 6.48 -7.99
C PRO A 285 15.08 6.51 -8.10
N GLY A 286 15.78 5.82 -7.20
CA GLY A 286 17.24 5.63 -7.34
C GLY A 286 17.58 4.83 -8.61
N PRO A 287 18.83 4.88 -9.13
CA PRO A 287 19.23 4.21 -10.36
C PRO A 287 18.85 2.71 -10.40
N ARG A 288 19.09 1.99 -9.30
CA ARG A 288 18.70 0.58 -9.15
C ARG A 288 17.18 0.37 -9.18
N ASP A 289 16.43 1.26 -8.53
CA ASP A 289 14.99 1.09 -8.34
C ASP A 289 14.24 1.43 -9.63
N GLY A 290 14.68 2.46 -10.35
CA GLY A 290 14.09 2.81 -11.63
C GLY A 290 14.42 1.81 -12.74
N TRP A 291 15.54 1.07 -12.62
CA TRP A 291 15.81 -0.07 -13.50
C TRP A 291 14.78 -1.20 -13.28
N MET A 292 14.48 -1.51 -12.02
CA MET A 292 13.45 -2.49 -11.66
C MET A 292 12.06 -2.07 -12.17
N THR A 293 11.65 -0.81 -11.95
CA THR A 293 10.32 -0.35 -12.42
C THR A 293 10.27 -0.25 -13.94
N GLY A 294 11.35 0.18 -14.58
CA GLY A 294 11.44 0.29 -16.03
C GLY A 294 11.32 -1.06 -16.74
N ILE A 295 12.01 -2.10 -16.23
CA ILE A 295 11.89 -3.47 -16.77
C ILE A 295 10.47 -4.00 -16.55
N GLN A 296 9.87 -3.79 -15.38
CA GLN A 296 8.50 -4.22 -15.12
C GLN A 296 7.51 -3.56 -16.10
N ARG A 297 7.69 -2.27 -16.39
CA ARG A 297 6.85 -1.53 -17.35
C ARG A 297 6.94 -2.09 -18.76
N VAL A 298 8.14 -2.45 -19.22
CA VAL A 298 8.36 -2.93 -20.60
C VAL A 298 8.05 -4.42 -20.75
N SER A 299 8.33 -5.24 -19.74
CA SER A 299 8.17 -6.71 -19.81
C SER A 299 6.84 -7.24 -19.28
N GLY A 300 6.14 -6.49 -18.42
CA GLY A 300 4.94 -6.95 -17.71
C GLY A 300 5.19 -8.00 -16.62
N ILE A 301 6.44 -8.39 -16.36
CA ILE A 301 6.80 -9.39 -15.34
C ILE A 301 6.57 -8.81 -13.94
N PRO A 302 6.06 -9.59 -12.95
CA PRO A 302 5.87 -9.11 -11.58
C PRO A 302 7.16 -8.50 -10.98
N ILE A 303 7.03 -7.33 -10.34
CA ILE A 303 8.14 -6.52 -9.83
C ILE A 303 9.10 -7.30 -8.92
N GLY A 304 8.57 -8.24 -8.11
CA GLY A 304 9.38 -9.09 -7.25
C GLY A 304 10.32 -10.03 -8.02
N ARG A 305 9.86 -10.60 -9.15
CA ARG A 305 10.69 -11.48 -9.98
C ARG A 305 11.78 -10.68 -10.70
N VAL A 306 11.44 -9.49 -11.20
CA VAL A 306 12.40 -8.57 -11.82
C VAL A 306 13.49 -8.19 -10.83
N ARG A 307 13.12 -7.81 -9.61
CA ARG A 307 14.05 -7.46 -8.55
C ARG A 307 15.02 -8.60 -8.23
N ILE A 308 14.50 -9.80 -7.95
CA ILE A 308 15.34 -10.97 -7.63
C ILE A 308 16.30 -11.27 -8.79
N SER A 309 15.81 -11.23 -10.04
CA SER A 309 16.65 -11.46 -11.21
C SER A 309 17.81 -10.46 -11.29
N ILE A 310 17.53 -9.17 -11.08
CA ILE A 310 18.57 -8.13 -11.12
C ILE A 310 19.56 -8.32 -9.97
N GLU A 311 19.07 -8.45 -8.73
CA GLU A 311 19.90 -8.60 -7.53
C GLU A 311 20.81 -9.83 -7.61
N VAL A 312 20.29 -10.97 -8.07
CA VAL A 312 21.10 -12.19 -8.26
C VAL A 312 22.11 -12.00 -9.38
N SER A 313 21.75 -11.36 -10.49
CA SER A 313 22.67 -11.14 -11.62
C SER A 313 23.84 -10.25 -11.22
N VAL A 314 23.57 -9.11 -10.57
CA VAL A 314 24.63 -8.19 -10.12
C VAL A 314 25.50 -8.81 -9.04
N LEU A 315 24.91 -9.62 -8.15
CA LEU A 315 25.65 -10.35 -7.14
C LEU A 315 26.62 -11.36 -7.76
N ILE A 316 26.15 -12.17 -8.73
CA ILE A 316 26.98 -13.16 -9.43
C ILE A 316 28.15 -12.45 -10.13
N ILE A 317 27.87 -11.39 -10.89
CA ILE A 317 28.91 -10.62 -11.59
C ILE A 317 29.90 -10.04 -10.57
N GLY A 318 29.42 -9.45 -9.48
CA GLY A 318 30.25 -8.88 -8.44
C GLY A 318 31.17 -9.91 -7.77
N ILE A 319 30.67 -11.11 -7.49
CA ILE A 319 31.47 -12.22 -6.95
C ILE A 319 32.60 -12.60 -7.93
N PHE A 320 32.29 -12.72 -9.23
CA PHE A 320 33.31 -13.03 -10.24
C PHE A 320 34.38 -11.94 -10.38
N LEU A 321 34.04 -10.68 -10.13
CA LEU A 321 34.98 -9.56 -10.14
C LEU A 321 35.80 -9.43 -8.84
N GLY A 322 35.53 -10.27 -7.83
CA GLY A 322 36.26 -10.29 -6.55
C GLY A 322 35.58 -9.51 -5.43
N GLY A 323 34.32 -9.08 -5.61
CA GLY A 323 33.54 -8.43 -4.56
C GLY A 323 33.26 -9.36 -3.37
N LYS A 324 33.21 -8.80 -2.17
CA LYS A 324 33.10 -9.58 -0.93
C LYS A 324 31.68 -10.05 -0.66
N PHE A 325 31.42 -11.32 -0.96
CA PHE A 325 30.21 -12.02 -0.59
C PHE A 325 30.41 -12.81 0.71
N GLY A 326 29.39 -12.81 1.58
CA GLY A 326 29.44 -13.57 2.82
C GLY A 326 28.12 -13.57 3.58
N ILE A 327 28.19 -13.93 4.86
CA ILE A 327 27.02 -14.03 5.74
C ILE A 327 26.27 -12.69 5.84
N GLY A 328 26.99 -11.56 5.80
CA GLY A 328 26.39 -10.22 5.81
C GLY A 328 25.48 -9.98 4.62
N THR A 329 25.86 -10.47 3.43
CA THR A 329 25.03 -10.38 2.21
C THR A 329 23.75 -11.20 2.33
N ILE A 330 23.85 -12.40 2.90
CA ILE A 330 22.69 -13.29 3.10
C ILE A 330 21.72 -12.68 4.11
N LEU A 331 22.24 -12.19 5.23
CA LEU A 331 21.45 -11.48 6.26
C LEU A 331 20.76 -10.25 5.67
N PHE A 332 21.48 -9.46 4.89
CA PHE A 332 20.92 -8.30 4.20
C PHE A 332 19.77 -8.71 3.26
N ALA A 333 19.98 -9.71 2.41
CA ALA A 333 18.97 -10.15 1.44
C ALA A 333 17.66 -10.61 2.10
N ILE A 334 17.76 -11.28 3.26
CA ILE A 334 16.58 -11.74 4.01
C ILE A 334 15.92 -10.59 4.80
N ALA A 335 16.71 -9.75 5.46
CA ALA A 335 16.21 -8.77 6.41
C ALA A 335 15.72 -7.47 5.75
N ILE A 336 16.33 -7.03 4.65
CA ILE A 336 16.09 -5.67 4.14
C ILE A 336 14.63 -5.44 3.73
N GLY A 337 13.97 -6.43 3.14
CA GLY A 337 12.58 -6.32 2.68
C GLY A 337 11.60 -5.97 3.82
N PRO A 338 11.47 -6.85 4.83
CA PRO A 338 10.63 -6.58 6.00
C PRO A 338 11.00 -5.30 6.74
N VAL A 339 12.29 -5.01 6.92
CA VAL A 339 12.74 -3.84 7.69
C VAL A 339 12.42 -2.54 6.96
N VAL A 340 12.65 -2.45 5.64
CA VAL A 340 12.25 -1.29 4.83
C VAL A 340 10.75 -1.08 4.86
N ALA A 341 9.96 -2.15 4.76
CA ALA A 341 8.50 -2.05 4.80
C ALA A 341 7.99 -1.53 6.16
N SER A 342 8.62 -1.92 7.27
CA SER A 342 8.34 -1.37 8.60
C SER A 342 8.75 0.11 8.72
N CYS A 343 9.94 0.49 8.24
CA CYS A 343 10.39 1.88 8.23
C CYS A 343 9.47 2.78 7.39
N LEU A 344 9.00 2.30 6.23
CA LEU A 344 8.02 2.99 5.40
C LEU A 344 6.69 3.19 6.15
N ALA A 345 6.21 2.18 6.89
CA ALA A 345 4.99 2.32 7.69
C ALA A 345 5.12 3.42 8.77
N ILE A 346 6.27 3.47 9.45
CA ILE A 346 6.59 4.50 10.44
C ILE A 346 6.65 5.88 9.78
N ALA A 347 7.38 6.02 8.66
CA ALA A 347 7.49 7.26 7.92
C ALA A 347 6.11 7.77 7.44
N GLY A 348 5.24 6.86 6.98
CA GLY A 348 3.87 7.18 6.58
C GLY A 348 3.04 7.77 7.72
N ARG A 349 3.14 7.21 8.93
CA ARG A 349 2.40 7.72 10.10
C ARG A 349 2.92 9.05 10.61
N ILE A 350 4.25 9.21 10.70
CA ILE A 350 4.87 10.50 11.05
C ILE A 350 4.48 11.57 10.00
N GLY A 351 4.43 11.16 8.73
CA GLY A 351 4.04 11.99 7.60
C GLY A 351 2.56 12.34 7.53
N SER A 352 1.66 11.54 8.12
CA SER A 352 0.21 11.74 8.07
C SER A 352 -0.34 12.60 9.21
N GLN A 353 0.34 12.64 10.37
CA GLN A 353 -0.14 13.33 11.58
C GLN A 353 -0.34 14.85 11.42
N ASN A 354 0.23 15.49 10.39
CA ASN A 354 0.03 16.91 10.12
C ASN A 354 -1.10 17.24 9.12
N ARG A 355 -1.77 16.24 8.51
CA ARG A 355 -2.92 16.51 7.62
C ARG A 355 -4.23 16.73 8.37
N THR A 356 -4.37 16.16 9.57
CA THR A 356 -5.56 16.32 10.43
C THR A 356 -5.69 17.73 11.01
N ASN A 357 -4.58 18.46 11.20
CA ASN A 357 -4.62 19.83 11.77
C ASN A 357 -4.90 20.94 10.73
N LEU A 358 -4.88 20.63 9.42
CA LEU A 358 -5.16 21.62 8.37
C LEU A 358 -6.65 21.67 7.98
N ASN A 359 -7.39 20.57 8.17
CA ASN A 359 -8.82 20.51 7.87
C ASN A 359 -9.70 21.02 9.04
N SER A 360 -9.11 21.38 10.18
CA SER A 360 -9.82 22.00 11.31
C SER A 360 -9.78 23.54 11.28
N GLN A 361 -9.21 24.13 10.23
CA GLN A 361 -9.12 25.59 10.04
C GLN A 361 -9.60 26.08 8.65
N GLN A 362 -10.36 25.26 7.93
CA GLN A 362 -11.13 25.67 6.75
C GLN A 362 -12.57 25.22 6.95
#